data_AF-A0A1B6FLA5-F1
#
_entry.id   AF-A0A1B6FLA5-F1
#
_cell.length_a   1.000
_cell.length_b   1.000
_cell.length_c   1.000
_cell.angle_alpha   90.00
_cell.angle_beta   90.00
_cell.angle_gamma   90.00
#
_symmetry.space_group_name_H-M   'P 1'
#
loop_
_entity.id
_entity.type
_entity.pdbx_description
1 polymer ?
#
loop_
_entity_poly.entity_id
_entity_poly.type
_entity_poly.pdbx_seq_one_letter_code
_entity_poly.pdbx_strand_id
1 'polypeptide(L)'
;GQYTNLQFQAYNLGLGEFFEDVKKAYIEANKLLGDLIKVTPSSKIVGDLAQFMVQNKLTAQDVLDKAEELSFPKSVVDFLQGNIGQPYGGFPEPLRSKVLKDMPRIECRPGELLG
;
A
#
# COMPACT_ATOMS: atom_id res chain seq x y z
N GLY A 1 -5.40 18.27 3.26
CA GLY A 1 -4.49 17.48 4.10
C GLY A 1 -3.65 16.51 3.30
N GLN A 2 -4.25 15.43 2.80
CA GLN A 2 -3.49 14.31 2.21
C GLN A 2 -2.72 14.65 0.93
N TYR A 3 -3.28 15.49 0.03
CA TYR A 3 -2.58 15.91 -1.19
C TYR A 3 -1.26 16.63 -0.90
N THR A 4 -1.32 17.63 -0.02
CA THR A 4 -0.15 18.40 0.41
C THR A 4 0.89 17.51 1.11
N ASN A 5 0.44 16.57 1.95
CA ASN A 5 1.33 15.61 2.59
C ASN A 5 2.01 14.67 1.58
N LEU A 6 1.27 14.14 0.60
CA LEU A 6 1.82 13.30 -0.46
C LEU A 6 2.87 14.07 -1.28
N GLN A 7 2.61 15.34 -1.57
CA GLN A 7 3.54 16.21 -2.27
C GLN A 7 4.83 16.43 -1.46
N PHE A 8 4.72 16.78 -0.17
CA PHE A 8 5.89 16.93 0.70
C PHE A 8 6.72 15.64 0.81
N GLN A 9 6.06 14.49 0.93
CA GLN A 9 6.75 13.19 0.95
C GLN A 9 7.48 12.91 -0.36
N ALA A 10 6.84 13.15 -1.51
CA ALA A 10 7.47 13.00 -2.81
C ALA A 10 8.71 13.89 -2.95
N TYR A 11 8.65 15.16 -2.52
CA TYR A 11 9.82 16.04 -2.51
C TYR A 11 10.95 15.51 -1.63
N ASN A 12 10.65 15.03 -0.43
CA ASN A 12 11.66 14.49 0.50
C ASN A 12 12.35 13.23 -0.03
N LEU A 13 11.70 12.50 -0.94
CA LEU A 13 12.24 11.31 -1.60
C LEU A 13 12.94 11.62 -2.94
N GLY A 14 13.10 12.90 -3.30
CA GLY A 14 13.67 13.29 -4.59
C GLY A 14 12.72 13.07 -5.78
N LEU A 15 11.43 12.84 -5.53
CA LEU A 15 10.40 12.60 -6.54
C LEU A 15 9.62 13.87 -6.91
N GLY A 16 10.10 15.05 -6.53
CA GLY A 16 9.38 16.31 -6.73
C GLY A 16 9.01 16.57 -8.19
N GLU A 17 9.93 16.28 -9.13
CA GLU A 17 9.70 16.42 -10.57
C GLU A 17 8.80 15.31 -11.14
N PHE A 18 8.70 14.17 -10.44
CA PHE A 18 7.88 13.02 -10.81
C PHE A 18 6.51 13.02 -10.11
N PHE A 19 6.10 14.14 -9.53
CA PHE A 19 4.87 14.20 -8.73
C PHE A 19 3.61 13.85 -9.54
N GLU A 20 3.57 14.18 -10.84
CA GLU A 20 2.49 13.74 -11.73
C GLU A 20 2.42 12.22 -11.87
N ASP A 21 3.56 11.54 -11.92
CA ASP A 21 3.62 10.08 -11.98
C ASP A 21 3.27 9.46 -10.63
N VAL A 22 3.62 10.10 -9.51
CA VAL A 22 3.16 9.70 -8.17
C VAL A 22 1.63 9.76 -8.09
N LYS A 23 0.98 10.79 -8.65
CA LYS A 23 -0.49 10.87 -8.69
C LYS A 23 -1.12 9.74 -9.52
N LYS A 24 -0.54 9.41 -10.68
CA LYS A 24 -1.01 8.27 -11.49
C LYS A 24 -0.82 6.95 -10.75
N ALA A 25 0.37 6.72 -10.19
CA ALA A 25 0.69 5.55 -9.40
C ALA A 25 -0.21 5.43 -8.17
N TYR A 26 -0.67 6.53 -7.58
CA TYR A 26 -1.62 6.53 -6.47
C TYR A 26 -2.96 5.88 -6.84
N ILE A 27 -3.46 6.13 -8.05
CA ILE A 27 -4.70 5.51 -8.53
C ILE A 27 -4.50 4.01 -8.71
N GLU A 28 -3.39 3.60 -9.30
CA GLU A 28 -3.06 2.18 -9.52
C GLU A 28 -2.78 1.44 -8.21
N ALA A 29 -2.03 2.05 -7.28
CA ALA A 29 -1.81 1.55 -5.94
C ALA A 29 -3.13 1.33 -5.18
N ASN A 30 -4.09 2.25 -5.30
CA ASN A 30 -5.41 2.09 -4.69
C ASN A 30 -6.15 0.88 -5.24
N LYS A 31 -6.08 0.62 -6.56
CA LYS A 31 -6.68 -0.57 -7.17
C LYS A 31 -5.99 -1.86 -6.71
N LEU A 32 -4.65 -1.87 -6.68
CA LEU A 32 -3.86 -3.01 -6.19
C LEU A 32 -4.21 -3.38 -4.75
N LEU A 33 -4.53 -2.38 -3.92
CA LEU A 33 -4.90 -2.56 -2.52
C LEU A 33 -6.38 -2.89 -2.29
N GLY A 34 -7.16 -3.15 -3.35
CA GLY A 34 -8.57 -3.54 -3.24
C GLY A 34 -9.56 -2.37 -3.17
N ASP A 35 -9.22 -1.24 -3.77
CA ASP A 35 -10.03 -0.01 -3.81
C ASP A 35 -10.49 0.48 -2.43
N LEU A 36 -9.50 0.78 -1.59
CA LEU A 36 -9.74 1.22 -0.22
C LEU A 36 -10.55 2.53 -0.16
N ILE A 37 -11.43 2.62 0.84
CA ILE A 37 -12.03 3.89 1.25
C ILE A 37 -10.90 4.75 1.83
N LYS A 38 -10.45 5.74 1.04
CA LYS A 38 -9.26 6.57 1.30
C LYS A 38 -9.47 7.59 2.42
N VAL A 39 -9.54 7.10 3.66
CA VAL A 39 -9.46 7.89 4.90
C VAL A 39 -8.18 7.56 5.66
N THR A 40 -7.71 8.40 6.58
CA THR A 40 -6.56 8.05 7.43
C THR A 40 -6.90 6.79 8.24
N PRO A 41 -6.07 5.72 8.26
CA PRO A 41 -4.70 5.60 7.76
C PRO A 41 -4.53 5.09 6.32
N SER A 42 -5.58 4.58 5.66
CA SER A 42 -5.53 4.00 4.30
C SER A 42 -4.92 4.93 3.23
N SER A 43 -5.17 6.24 3.28
CA SER A 43 -4.59 7.19 2.32
C SER A 43 -3.05 7.22 2.36
N LYS A 44 -2.46 7.02 3.54
CA LYS A 44 -1.00 6.95 3.70
C LYS A 44 -0.45 5.70 3.01
N ILE A 45 -1.12 4.55 3.21
CA ILE A 45 -0.66 3.26 2.67
C ILE A 45 -0.68 3.27 1.15
N VAL A 46 -1.75 3.83 0.55
CA VAL A 46 -1.82 4.03 -0.90
C VAL A 46 -0.70 4.95 -1.39
N GLY A 47 -0.41 6.03 -0.65
CA GLY A 47 0.68 6.97 -0.97
C GLY A 47 2.07 6.34 -0.92
N ASP A 48 2.36 5.57 0.13
CA ASP A 48 3.64 4.89 0.31
C ASP A 48 3.86 3.86 -0.83
N LEU A 49 2.83 3.11 -1.23
CA LEU A 49 2.90 2.19 -2.36
C LEU A 49 3.12 2.94 -3.69
N ALA A 50 2.42 4.05 -3.90
CA ALA A 50 2.58 4.86 -5.11
C ALA A 50 4.01 5.41 -5.26
N GLN A 51 4.57 5.95 -4.19
CA GLN A 51 5.95 6.44 -4.17
C GLN A 51 6.94 5.31 -4.39
N PHE A 52 6.69 4.12 -3.81
CA PHE A 52 7.50 2.93 -4.04
C PHE A 52 7.50 2.50 -5.50
N MET A 53 6.33 2.49 -6.15
CA MET A 53 6.19 2.17 -7.57
C MET A 53 7.00 3.13 -8.45
N VAL A 54 6.90 4.44 -8.20
CA VAL A 54 7.63 5.45 -8.99
C VAL A 54 9.14 5.34 -8.77
N GLN A 55 9.59 5.20 -7.52
CA GLN A 55 11.02 5.05 -7.19
C GLN A 55 11.66 3.85 -7.88
N ASN A 56 10.94 2.73 -7.92
CA ASN A 56 11.43 1.48 -8.50
C ASN A 56 11.04 1.30 -9.98
N LYS A 57 10.41 2.31 -10.59
CA LYS A 57 9.92 2.28 -11.97
C LYS A 57 9.03 1.07 -12.27
N LEU A 58 8.15 0.73 -11.32
CA LEU A 58 7.25 -0.42 -11.38
C LEU A 58 5.89 -0.02 -11.94
N THR A 59 5.39 -0.81 -12.89
CA THR A 59 3.97 -0.78 -13.25
C THR A 59 3.13 -1.56 -12.23
N ALA A 60 1.80 -1.40 -12.27
CA ALA A 60 0.92 -2.20 -11.42
C ALA A 60 1.07 -3.71 -11.68
N GLN A 61 1.30 -4.09 -12.94
CA GLN A 61 1.54 -5.48 -13.32
C GLN A 61 2.89 -5.98 -12.77
N ASP A 62 3.95 -5.18 -12.84
CA ASP A 62 5.25 -5.52 -12.23
C ASP A 62 5.11 -5.80 -10.73
N VAL A 63 4.31 -5.00 -10.03
CA VAL A 63 4.06 -5.20 -8.60
C VAL A 63 3.42 -6.56 -8.34
N LEU A 64 2.45 -6.98 -9.14
CA LEU A 64 1.78 -8.28 -8.99
C LEU A 64 2.67 -9.46 -9.38
N ASP A 65 3.44 -9.30 -10.44
CA ASP A 65 4.31 -10.36 -10.98
C ASP A 65 5.50 -10.60 -10.05
N LYS A 66 6.11 -9.52 -9.55
CA LYS A 66 7.31 -9.54 -8.71
C LYS A 66 7.02 -9.39 -7.22
N ALA A 67 5.77 -9.49 -6.79
CA ALA A 67 5.36 -9.27 -5.40
C ALA A 67 6.17 -10.11 -4.38
N GLU A 68 6.65 -11.29 -4.76
CA GLU A 68 7.46 -12.13 -3.90
C GLU A 68 8.90 -11.63 -3.75
N GLU A 69 9.42 -10.83 -4.69
CA GLU A 69 10.81 -10.37 -4.70
C GLU A 69 10.95 -8.94 -4.18
N LEU A 70 9.86 -8.17 -4.19
CA LEU A 70 9.84 -6.76 -3.84
C LEU A 70 9.82 -6.53 -2.32
N SER A 71 10.65 -5.59 -1.85
CA SER A 71 10.64 -5.10 -0.47
C SER A 71 9.62 -3.98 -0.30
N PHE A 72 8.37 -4.34 -0.01
CA PHE A 72 7.27 -3.38 0.14
C PHE A 72 7.47 -2.43 1.33
N PRO A 73 6.92 -1.20 1.27
CA PRO A 73 6.89 -0.29 2.41
C PRO A 73 6.21 -0.92 3.62
N LYS A 74 6.73 -0.65 4.83
CA LYS A 74 6.21 -1.21 6.08
C LYS A 74 4.71 -1.00 6.26
N SER A 75 4.18 0.16 5.88
CA SER A 75 2.75 0.47 5.97
C SER A 75 1.87 -0.45 5.11
N VAL A 76 2.36 -0.85 3.94
CA VAL A 76 1.70 -1.80 3.04
C VAL A 76 1.72 -3.20 3.63
N VAL A 77 2.88 -3.62 4.16
CA VAL A 77 3.01 -4.91 4.84
C VAL A 77 2.09 -4.96 6.07
N ASP A 78 2.13 -3.95 6.94
CA ASP A 78 1.25 -3.85 8.12
C ASP A 78 -0.24 -3.92 7.75
N PHE A 79 -0.63 -3.27 6.64
CA PHE A 79 -1.97 -3.39 6.10
C PHE A 79 -2.31 -4.82 5.71
N LEU A 80 -1.49 -5.44 4.86
CA LEU A 80 -1.74 -6.80 4.37
C LEU A 80 -1.71 -7.83 5.49
N GLN A 81 -0.93 -7.62 6.56
CA GLN A 81 -0.95 -8.43 7.76
C GLN A 81 -2.26 -8.30 8.55
N GLY A 82 -3.01 -7.21 8.39
CA GLY A 82 -4.23 -6.90 9.15
C GLY A 82 -4.00 -6.10 10.43
N ASN A 83 -2.78 -5.58 10.65
CA ASN A 83 -2.41 -4.80 11.85
C ASN A 83 -3.20 -3.49 11.99
N ILE A 84 -3.83 -3.02 10.91
CA ILE A 84 -4.61 -1.78 10.88
C ILE A 84 -6.10 -2.01 10.65
N GLY A 85 -6.56 -3.26 10.80
CA GLY A 85 -7.91 -3.70 10.50
C GLY A 85 -8.06 -4.37 9.14
N GLN A 86 -9.27 -4.83 8.87
CA GLN A 86 -9.60 -5.58 7.65
C GLN A 86 -10.40 -4.68 6.69
N PRO A 87 -10.05 -4.64 5.39
CA PRO A 87 -10.80 -3.90 4.40
C PRO A 87 -12.16 -4.56 4.14
N TYR A 88 -13.16 -3.73 3.81
CA TYR A 88 -14.46 -4.21 3.34
C TYR A 88 -14.27 -4.94 2.01
N GLY A 89 -14.68 -6.22 1.94
CA GLY A 89 -14.43 -7.08 0.77
C GLY A 89 -13.18 -7.97 0.90
N GLY A 90 -12.44 -7.89 2.01
CA GLY A 90 -11.26 -8.72 2.25
C GLY A 90 -10.00 -8.18 1.57
N PHE A 91 -8.86 -8.82 1.87
CA PHE A 91 -7.58 -8.39 1.34
C PHE A 91 -7.40 -8.78 -0.14
N PRO A 92 -6.62 -8.00 -0.92
CA PRO A 92 -6.35 -8.33 -2.31
C PRO A 92 -5.48 -9.59 -2.42
N GLU A 93 -6.03 -10.67 -2.96
CA GLU A 93 -5.30 -11.89 -3.33
C GLU A 93 -5.12 -11.95 -4.86
N PRO A 94 -4.00 -12.48 -5.39
CA PRO A 94 -2.91 -13.16 -4.67
C PRO A 94 -1.85 -12.21 -4.08
N LEU A 95 -2.02 -10.89 -4.19
CA LEU A 95 -1.02 -9.90 -3.75
C LEU A 95 -0.64 -10.09 -2.28
N ARG A 96 -1.62 -10.19 -1.37
CA ARG A 96 -1.37 -10.40 0.06
C ARG A 96 -0.52 -11.65 0.30
N SER A 97 -0.91 -12.79 -0.28
CA SER A 97 -0.16 -14.03 -0.09
C SER A 97 1.28 -13.94 -0.60
N LYS A 98 1.51 -13.28 -1.74
CA LYS A 98 2.84 -13.09 -2.30
C LYS A 98 3.73 -12.15 -1.48
N VAL A 99 3.16 -11.05 -0.98
CA VAL A 99 3.89 -10.07 -0.15
C VAL A 99 4.25 -10.65 1.20
N LEU A 100 3.31 -11.36 1.84
CA LEU A 100 3.50 -11.86 3.19
C LEU A 100 4.31 -13.15 3.22
N LYS A 101 4.15 -14.05 2.24
CA LYS A 101 4.75 -15.39 2.30
C LYS A 101 4.42 -16.05 3.65
N ASP A 102 5.45 -16.29 4.47
CA ASP A 102 5.41 -16.88 5.80
C ASP A 102 5.22 -15.85 6.95
N MET A 103 5.07 -14.57 6.64
CA MET A 103 4.83 -13.52 7.64
C MET A 103 3.48 -13.75 8.36
N PRO A 104 3.38 -13.40 9.66
CA PRO A 104 2.15 -13.52 10.43
C PRO A 104 0.98 -12.77 9.79
N ARG A 105 -0.22 -13.38 9.86
CA ARG A 105 -1.49 -12.83 9.38
C ARG A 105 -2.46 -12.73 10.55
N ILE A 106 -3.12 -11.57 10.68
CA ILE A 106 -4.22 -11.36 11.60
C ILE A 106 -5.52 -11.55 10.83
N GLU A 107 -6.23 -12.62 11.13
CA GLU A 107 -7.54 -12.94 10.52
C GLU A 107 -8.72 -12.62 11.45
N CYS A 108 -8.46 -12.35 12.73
CA CYS A 108 -9.49 -11.95 13.70
C CYS A 108 -9.80 -10.45 13.62
N ARG A 109 -11.02 -10.07 14.06
CA ARG A 109 -11.33 -8.66 14.32
C ARG A 109 -10.42 -8.18 15.47
N PRO A 110 -9.76 -7.02 15.38
CA PRO A 110 -8.90 -6.51 16.47
C PRO A 110 -9.60 -6.41 17.83
N GLY A 111 -10.94 -6.33 17.85
CA GLY A 111 -11.76 -6.31 19.08
C GLY A 111 -11.98 -7.66 19.77
N GLU A 112 -11.59 -8.80 19.19
CA GLU A 112 -11.74 -10.13 19.82
C GLU A 112 -10.50 -10.57 20.62
N LEU A 113 -9.37 -9.87 20.48
CA LEU A 113 -8.13 -10.17 21.23
C LEU A 113 -8.06 -9.47 22.61
N LEU A 114 -9.14 -8.82 23.05
CA LEU A 114 -9.25 -8.10 24.33
C LEU A 114 -10.34 -8.69 25.27
N GLY A 115 -10.74 -9.94 25.06
CA GLY A 115 -11.69 -10.67 25.92
C GLY A 115 -11.01 -11.57 26.94
#